data_AF-A0A813IUT7-F1
#
_entry.id   AF-A0A813IUT7-F1
#
_cell.length_a   1.000
_cell.length_b   1.000
_cell.length_c   1.000
_cell.angle_alpha   90.00
_cell.angle_beta   90.00
_cell.angle_gamma   90.00
#
_symmetry.space_group_name_H-M   'P 1'
#
loop_
_entity.id
_entity.type
_entity.pdbx_description
1 polymer ?
#
loop_
_entity_poly.entity_id
_entity_poly.type
_entity_poly.pdbx_seq_one_letter_code
_entity_poly.pdbx_strand_id
1 'polypeptide(L)'
;AMALRLAALRRFCGAAKATPLGLESKQGASFRASLRSFVNEVKSFSPGAYFEEKYFWNKANVGPFFILLFFTPTIYRSSKDFYWTRQLRTLNTEEIISDRYDWLRIQMLQDEVESVLLNQVPEGGVKSLELGPSSPQ
;
A
#
# COMPACT_ATOMS: atom_id res chain seq x y z
N ALA A 1 16.03 -20.09 -8.82
CA ALA A 1 15.48 -19.26 -7.71
C ALA A 1 14.67 -18.01 -8.14
N MET A 2 14.78 -17.48 -9.38
CA MET A 2 14.02 -16.28 -9.79
C MET A 2 12.56 -16.54 -10.24
N ALA A 3 12.24 -17.72 -10.77
CA ALA A 3 10.90 -18.04 -11.26
C ALA A 3 9.85 -18.09 -10.13
N LEU A 4 10.25 -18.52 -8.93
CA LEU A 4 9.40 -18.59 -7.75
C LEU A 4 9.03 -17.20 -7.20
N ARG A 5 9.94 -16.22 -7.33
CA ARG A 5 9.68 -14.82 -6.95
C ARG A 5 8.71 -14.12 -7.90
N LEU A 6 8.80 -14.39 -9.20
CA LEU A 6 7.85 -13.88 -10.20
C LEU A 6 6.46 -14.54 -10.09
N ALA A 7 6.41 -15.82 -9.72
CA ALA A 7 5.14 -16.52 -9.50
C ALA A 7 4.40 -16.04 -8.24
N ALA A 8 5.13 -15.71 -7.17
CA ALA A 8 4.55 -15.15 -5.94
C ALA A 8 3.95 -13.74 -6.19
N LEU A 9 4.64 -12.90 -6.98
CA LEU A 9 4.12 -11.60 -7.41
C LEU A 9 2.84 -11.73 -8.27
N ARG A 10 2.76 -12.75 -9.11
CA ARG A 10 1.53 -13.06 -9.89
C ARG A 10 0.37 -13.55 -9.02
N ARG A 11 0.61 -14.18 -7.87
CA ARG A 11 -0.46 -14.63 -6.98
C ARG A 11 -1.03 -13.50 -6.11
N PHE A 12 -0.20 -12.57 -5.65
CA PHE A 12 -0.69 -11.41 -4.89
C PHE A 12 -1.35 -10.33 -5.76
N CYS A 13 -1.03 -10.27 -7.06
CA CYS A 13 -1.67 -9.35 -8.01
C CYS A 13 -2.68 -10.01 -8.97
N GLY A 14 -3.00 -11.31 -8.80
CA GLY A 14 -3.66 -12.12 -9.83
C GLY A 14 -5.06 -12.66 -9.52
N ALA A 15 -5.70 -12.24 -8.42
CA ALA A 15 -7.05 -12.72 -8.08
C ALA A 15 -8.02 -11.63 -7.62
N ALA A 16 -7.71 -10.35 -7.87
CA ALA A 16 -8.76 -9.39 -8.09
C ALA A 16 -9.15 -9.57 -9.56
N LYS A 17 -10.19 -10.38 -9.82
CA LYS A 17 -10.97 -10.31 -11.05
C LYS A 17 -11.22 -8.83 -11.23
N ALA A 18 -10.47 -8.19 -12.14
CA ALA A 18 -10.54 -6.76 -12.35
C ALA A 18 -12.00 -6.50 -12.61
N THR A 19 -12.71 -5.96 -11.61
CA THR A 19 -14.02 -5.39 -11.83
C THR A 19 -13.73 -4.43 -12.96
N PRO A 20 -14.30 -4.63 -14.16
CA PRO A 20 -14.08 -3.67 -15.22
C PRO A 20 -14.65 -2.38 -14.64
N LEU A 21 -13.77 -1.50 -14.12
CA LEU A 21 -14.08 -0.09 -14.00
C LEU A 21 -14.65 0.20 -15.37
N GLY A 22 -15.95 0.48 -15.45
CA GLY A 22 -16.77 0.50 -16.66
C GLY A 22 -16.38 1.59 -17.65
N LEU A 23 -15.10 1.66 -17.98
CA LEU A 23 -14.41 2.46 -18.97
C LEU A 23 -14.27 1.64 -20.27
N GLU A 24 -15.21 0.74 -20.53
CA GLU A 24 -15.53 0.19 -21.86
C GLU A 24 -16.43 1.16 -22.65
N SER A 25 -16.42 2.45 -22.32
CA SER A 25 -16.95 3.48 -23.20
C SER A 25 -15.86 3.90 -24.19
N LYS A 26 -16.25 4.29 -25.40
CA LYS A 26 -15.38 4.76 -26.50
C LYS A 26 -14.30 5.79 -26.08
N GLN A 27 -14.46 6.44 -24.92
CA GLN A 27 -13.48 7.33 -24.28
C GLN A 27 -12.23 6.63 -23.72
N GLY A 28 -12.33 5.40 -23.20
CA GLY A 28 -11.17 4.67 -22.68
C GLY A 28 -10.21 4.22 -23.80
N ALA A 29 -10.76 3.87 -24.95
CA ALA A 29 -10.00 3.53 -26.16
C ALA A 29 -9.33 4.78 -26.78
N SER A 30 -10.04 5.91 -26.84
CA SER A 30 -9.46 7.16 -27.35
C SER A 30 -8.36 7.70 -26.43
N PHE A 31 -8.53 7.62 -25.11
CA PHE A 31 -7.50 8.03 -24.16
C PHE A 31 -6.23 7.16 -24.28
N ARG A 32 -6.38 5.83 -24.42
CA ARG A 32 -5.24 4.93 -24.68
C ARG A 32 -4.55 5.23 -26.01
N ALA A 33 -5.30 5.57 -27.05
CA ALA A 33 -4.74 5.97 -28.35
C ALA A 33 -3.96 7.29 -28.24
N SER A 34 -4.51 8.30 -27.55
CA SER A 34 -3.83 9.57 -27.28
C SER A 34 -2.57 9.39 -26.43
N LEU A 35 -2.60 8.52 -25.42
CA LEU A 35 -1.41 8.18 -24.64
C LEU A 35 -0.34 7.49 -25.49
N ARG A 36 -0.71 6.56 -26.38
CA ARG A 36 0.26 5.92 -27.29
C ARG A 36 0.84 6.93 -28.28
N SER A 37 0.02 7.82 -28.81
CA SER A 37 0.47 8.91 -29.69
C SER A 37 1.47 9.81 -28.97
N PHE A 38 1.14 10.25 -27.76
CA PHE A 38 2.02 11.07 -26.93
C PHE A 38 3.35 10.36 -26.59
N VAL A 39 3.30 9.07 -26.21
CA VAL A 39 4.51 8.29 -25.94
C VAL A 39 5.39 8.16 -27.18
N ASN A 40 4.80 7.98 -28.35
CA ASN A 40 5.55 7.91 -29.61
C ASN A 40 6.16 9.28 -29.98
N GLU A 41 5.43 10.36 -29.74
CA GLU A 41 5.89 11.73 -29.96
C GLU A 41 7.06 12.10 -29.02
N VAL A 42 6.97 11.72 -27.75
CA VAL A 42 8.07 11.87 -26.77
C VAL A 42 9.29 11.02 -27.14
N LYS A 43 9.10 9.82 -27.72
CA LYS A 43 10.24 9.00 -28.21
C LYS A 43 10.94 9.62 -29.41
N SER A 44 10.21 10.31 -30.28
CA SER A 44 10.80 11.06 -31.40
C SER A 44 11.35 12.43 -31.02
N PHE A 45 11.10 12.90 -29.80
CA PHE A 45 11.56 14.20 -29.34
C PHE A 45 13.06 14.18 -29.08
N SER A 46 13.78 15.11 -29.72
CA SER A 46 15.21 15.36 -29.46
C SER A 46 15.36 16.64 -28.64
N PRO A 47 15.71 16.54 -27.33
CA PRO A 47 15.92 17.72 -26.50
C PRO A 47 17.01 18.64 -27.04
N GLY A 48 18.09 18.07 -27.61
CA GLY A 48 19.22 18.85 -28.12
C GLY A 48 18.86 19.74 -29.31
N ALA A 49 17.95 19.28 -30.19
CA ALA A 49 17.47 20.08 -31.32
C ALA A 49 16.40 21.09 -30.91
N TYR A 50 15.57 20.77 -29.89
CA TYR A 50 14.52 21.68 -29.41
C TYR A 50 15.06 22.85 -28.59
N PHE A 51 16.08 22.62 -27.75
CA PHE A 51 16.71 23.64 -26.91
C PHE A 51 17.88 24.37 -27.57
N GLU A 52 18.11 24.16 -28.88
CA GLU A 52 19.06 24.99 -29.62
C GLU A 52 18.55 26.43 -29.69
N GLU A 53 19.35 27.41 -29.28
CA GLU A 53 18.94 28.81 -29.10
C GLU A 53 18.20 29.37 -30.33
N LYS A 54 18.74 29.13 -31.53
CA LYS A 54 18.14 29.60 -32.78
C LYS A 54 16.78 28.96 -33.06
N TYR A 55 16.58 27.71 -32.70
CA TYR A 55 15.34 26.99 -32.92
C TYR A 55 14.32 27.32 -31.83
N PHE A 56 14.75 27.32 -30.56
CA PHE A 56 13.92 27.58 -29.39
C PHE A 56 13.26 28.97 -29.42
N TRP A 57 14.02 30.02 -29.78
CA TRP A 57 13.51 31.39 -29.75
C TRP A 57 12.81 31.84 -31.04
N ASN A 58 13.17 31.29 -32.20
CA ASN A 58 12.64 31.77 -33.49
C ASN A 58 11.58 30.86 -34.14
N LYS A 59 11.57 29.55 -33.83
CA LYS A 59 10.77 28.57 -34.58
C LYS A 59 9.95 27.63 -33.69
N ALA A 60 10.40 27.36 -32.47
CA ALA A 60 9.71 26.47 -31.55
C ALA A 60 8.50 27.15 -30.89
N ASN A 61 7.47 26.35 -30.58
CA ASN A 61 6.40 26.78 -29.71
C ASN A 61 6.81 26.58 -28.25
N VAL A 62 7.23 27.65 -27.58
CA VAL A 62 7.70 27.64 -26.17
C VAL A 62 6.57 27.76 -25.15
N GLY A 63 5.35 28.08 -25.57
CA GLY A 63 4.21 28.29 -24.66
C GLY A 63 3.93 27.09 -23.74
N PRO A 64 3.77 25.87 -24.27
CA PRO A 64 3.56 24.68 -23.44
C PRO A 64 4.70 24.39 -22.47
N PHE A 65 5.94 24.70 -22.84
CA PHE A 65 7.11 24.52 -21.97
C PHE A 65 7.05 25.42 -20.74
N PHE A 66 6.76 26.72 -20.92
CA PHE A 66 6.61 27.65 -19.79
C PHE A 66 5.37 27.36 -18.93
N ILE A 67 4.27 26.93 -19.55
CA ILE A 67 3.10 26.46 -18.79
C ILE A 67 3.51 25.28 -17.91
N LEU A 68 4.20 24.28 -18.45
CA LEU A 68 4.69 23.14 -17.66
C LEU A 68 5.65 23.59 -16.55
N LEU A 69 6.53 24.56 -16.82
CA LEU A 69 7.43 25.14 -15.82
C LEU A 69 6.65 25.79 -14.66
N PHE A 70 5.61 26.58 -14.94
CA PHE A 70 4.77 27.18 -13.90
C PHE A 70 3.91 26.15 -13.16
N PHE A 71 3.45 25.10 -13.83
CA PHE A 71 2.68 24.01 -13.23
C PHE A 71 3.55 22.93 -12.57
N THR A 72 4.87 23.01 -12.70
CA THR A 72 5.82 22.07 -12.08
C THR A 72 5.57 21.87 -10.57
N PRO A 73 5.41 22.92 -9.73
CA PRO A 73 5.08 22.72 -8.31
C PRO A 73 3.78 21.94 -8.08
N THR A 74 2.76 22.16 -8.91
CA THR A 74 1.47 21.48 -8.82
C THR A 74 1.58 20.00 -9.22
N ILE A 75 2.27 19.70 -10.32
CA ILE A 75 2.52 18.33 -10.78
C ILE A 75 3.35 17.57 -9.76
N TYR A 76 4.40 18.20 -9.24
CA TYR A 76 5.25 17.62 -8.20
C TYR A 76 4.44 17.29 -6.94
N ARG A 77 3.62 18.24 -6.46
CA ARG A 77 2.76 18.02 -5.30
C ARG A 77 1.77 16.89 -5.53
N SER A 78 1.07 16.88 -6.66
CA SER A 78 0.11 15.81 -7.00
C SER A 78 0.77 14.43 -7.06
N SER A 79 1.98 14.34 -7.60
CA SER A 79 2.71 13.08 -7.72
C SER A 79 3.16 12.57 -6.34
N LYS A 80 3.61 13.50 -5.49
CA LYS A 80 3.97 13.23 -4.10
C LYS A 80 2.75 12.78 -3.28
N ASP A 81 1.62 13.46 -3.42
CA ASP A 81 0.38 13.14 -2.70
C ASP A 81 -0.15 11.76 -3.11
N PHE A 82 -0.02 11.40 -4.40
CA PHE A 82 -0.34 10.05 -4.88
C PHE A 82 0.57 8.97 -4.28
N TYR A 83 1.88 9.23 -4.21
CA TYR A 83 2.82 8.34 -3.55
C TYR A 83 2.47 8.14 -2.08
N TRP A 84 2.25 9.23 -1.34
CA TRP A 84 1.87 9.17 0.07
C TRP A 84 0.55 8.46 0.30
N THR A 85 -0.44 8.66 -0.57
CA THR A 85 -1.73 7.96 -0.47
C THR A 85 -1.55 6.45 -0.55
N ARG A 86 -0.67 5.96 -1.43
CA ARG A 86 -0.35 4.53 -1.51
C ARG A 86 0.42 4.06 -0.27
N GLN A 87 1.44 4.82 0.14
CA GLN A 87 2.27 4.45 1.28
C GLN A 87 1.47 4.40 2.58
N LEU A 88 0.57 5.35 2.81
CA LEU A 88 -0.29 5.39 3.99
C LEU A 88 -1.25 4.20 4.05
N ARG A 89 -1.74 3.70 2.92
CA ARG A 89 -2.57 2.49 2.89
C ARG A 89 -1.78 1.25 3.29
N THR A 90 -0.55 1.12 2.78
CA THR A 90 0.35 0.04 3.16
C THR A 90 0.68 0.12 4.65
N LEU A 91 1.09 1.30 5.12
CA LEU A 91 1.47 1.52 6.51
C LEU A 91 0.31 1.25 7.49
N ASN A 92 -0.90 1.71 7.18
CA ASN A 92 -2.09 1.40 7.99
C ASN A 92 -2.36 -0.11 8.06
N THR A 93 -2.16 -0.82 6.95
CA THR A 93 -2.33 -2.29 6.94
C THR A 93 -1.27 -2.97 7.81
N GLU A 94 -0.02 -2.51 7.72
CA GLU A 94 1.09 -3.02 8.53
C GLU A 94 0.86 -2.76 10.03
N GLU A 95 0.37 -1.57 10.39
CA GLU A 95 0.05 -1.19 11.78
C GLU A 95 -1.05 -2.07 12.38
N ILE A 96 -2.14 -2.30 11.64
CA ILE A 96 -3.23 -3.18 12.08
C ILE A 96 -2.72 -4.61 12.26
N ILE A 97 -1.82 -5.07 11.39
CA ILE A 97 -1.25 -6.41 11.48
C ILE A 97 -0.31 -6.49 12.69
N SER A 98 0.57 -5.50 12.91
CA SER A 98 1.48 -5.51 14.05
C SER A 98 0.73 -5.50 15.38
N ASP A 99 -0.31 -4.69 15.52
CA ASP A 99 -1.12 -4.62 16.74
C ASP A 99 -1.80 -5.97 17.05
N ARG A 100 -2.32 -6.65 16.02
CA ARG A 100 -2.89 -8.00 16.17
C ARG A 100 -1.85 -9.05 16.57
N TYR A 101 -0.62 -8.93 16.07
CA TYR A 101 0.47 -9.83 16.47
C TYR A 101 0.92 -9.57 17.90
N ASP A 102 0.96 -8.31 18.35
CA ASP A 102 1.28 -7.97 19.73
C ASP A 102 0.20 -8.47 20.69
N TRP A 103 -1.07 -8.33 20.32
CA TRP A 103 -2.17 -8.94 21.06
C TRP A 103 -2.02 -10.47 21.15
N LEU A 104 -1.76 -11.13 20.01
CA LEU A 104 -1.59 -12.58 19.96
C LEU A 104 -0.42 -13.04 20.83
N ARG A 105 0.69 -12.31 20.82
CA ARG A 105 1.86 -12.60 21.66
C ARG A 105 1.50 -12.60 23.15
N ILE A 106 0.72 -11.63 23.60
CA ILE A 106 0.30 -11.56 25.01
C ILE A 106 -0.62 -12.73 25.36
N GLN A 107 -1.56 -13.07 24.47
CA GLN A 107 -2.45 -14.21 24.67
C GLN A 107 -1.68 -15.54 24.73
N MET A 108 -0.73 -15.77 23.83
CA MET A 108 0.10 -16.98 23.87
C MET A 108 0.87 -17.11 25.19
N LEU A 109 1.41 -16.00 25.72
CA LEU A 109 2.07 -16.02 27.02
C LEU A 109 1.09 -16.33 28.16
N GLN A 110 -0.15 -15.82 28.09
CA GLN A 110 -1.19 -16.15 29.06
C GLN A 110 -1.54 -17.64 29.01
N ASP A 111 -1.73 -18.21 27.82
CA ASP A 111 -2.02 -19.63 27.63
C ASP A 111 -0.87 -20.51 28.13
N GLU A 112 0.38 -20.13 27.87
CA GLU A 112 1.56 -20.83 28.38
C GLU A 112 1.58 -20.81 29.92
N VAL A 113 1.36 -19.65 30.55
CA VAL A 113 1.31 -19.53 32.00
C VAL A 113 0.14 -20.33 32.59
N GLU A 114 -1.04 -20.26 31.98
CA GLU A 114 -2.22 -21.01 32.40
C GLU A 114 -1.95 -22.52 32.34
N SER A 115 -1.34 -23.01 31.26
CA SER A 115 -0.97 -24.42 31.13
C SER A 115 -0.02 -24.88 32.24
N VAL A 116 0.94 -24.04 32.64
CA VAL A 116 1.87 -24.33 33.74
C VAL A 116 1.17 -24.30 35.09
N LEU A 117 0.25 -23.35 35.30
CA LEU A 117 -0.52 -23.25 36.55
C LEU A 117 -1.49 -24.42 36.71
N LEU A 118 -2.11 -24.89 35.64
CA LEU A 118 -3.00 -26.06 35.67
C LEU A 118 -2.27 -27.34 36.09
N ASN A 119 -0.99 -27.50 35.73
CA ASN A 119 -0.18 -28.63 36.18
C ASN A 119 0.08 -28.63 37.70
N GLN A 120 -0.09 -27.49 38.37
CA GLN A 120 0.11 -27.36 39.82
C GLN A 120 -1.18 -27.58 40.63
N VAL A 121 -2.33 -27.75 39.95
CA VAL A 121 -3.62 -27.96 40.61
C VAL A 121 -3.70 -29.40 41.15
N PRO A 122 -4.06 -29.61 42.44
CA PRO A 122 -4.16 -30.95 43.02
C PRO A 122 -5.29 -31.78 42.39
N GLU A 123 -5.13 -33.11 42.36
CA GLU A 123 -6.15 -34.07 41.90
C GLU A 123 -7.39 -34.00 42.80
N GLY A 124 -8.37 -33.19 42.41
CA GLY A 124 -9.54 -32.85 43.23
C GLY A 124 -10.00 -31.38 43.08
N GLY A 125 -9.19 -30.54 42.42
CA GLY A 125 -9.52 -29.16 42.13
C GLY A 125 -9.21 -28.20 43.30
N VAL A 126 -9.55 -26.93 43.12
CA VAL A 126 -9.27 -25.89 44.12
C VAL A 126 -10.41 -25.86 45.15
N LYS A 127 -10.11 -26.19 46.41
CA LYS A 127 -11.06 -26.03 47.52
C LYS A 127 -11.07 -24.57 47.97
N SER A 128 -12.25 -23.96 48.03
CA SER A 128 -12.40 -22.59 48.53
C SER A 128 -11.97 -22.50 50.00
N LEU A 129 -11.25 -21.44 50.37
CA LEU A 129 -10.81 -21.21 51.74
C LEU A 129 -12.00 -20.82 52.63
N GLU A 130 -12.33 -21.68 53.59
CA GLU A 130 -13.31 -21.38 54.64
C GLU A 130 -12.60 -20.61 55.77
N LEU A 131 -12.73 -19.27 55.73
CA LEU A 131 -12.21 -18.36 56.75
C LEU A 131 -13.33 -17.95 57.70
N GLY A 132 -13.76 -18.87 58.57
CA GLY A 132 -14.69 -18.54 59.65
C GLY A 132 -15.26 -19.78 60.35
N PRO A 133 -15.54 -19.69 61.66
CA PRO A 133 -16.24 -20.75 62.37
C PRO A 133 -17.71 -20.84 61.90
N SER A 134 -18.19 -22.07 61.70
CA SER A 134 -19.52 -22.37 61.16
C SER A 134 -20.65 -22.39 62.22
N SER A 135 -20.38 -21.95 63.45
CA SER A 135 -21.39 -21.82 64.51
C SER A 135 -21.26 -20.45 65.19
N PRO A 136 -22.39 -19.75 65.46
CA PRO A 136 -22.40 -18.68 66.43
C PRO A 136 -22.12 -19.28 67.83
N GLN A 137 -21.25 -18.62 68.59
CA GLN A 137 -21.13 -18.83 70.04
C GLN A 137 -22.32 -18.22 70.77
#